data_AF-A0A9E2NR38-F1
#
_entry.id   AF-A0A9E2NR38-F1
#
_cell.length_a   1.000
_cell.length_b   1.000
_cell.length_c   1.000
_cell.angle_alpha   90.00
_cell.angle_beta   90.00
_cell.angle_gamma   90.00
#
_symmetry.space_group_name_H-M   'P 1'
#
loop_
_entity.id
_entity.type
_entity.pdbx_description
1 polymer ?
#
loop_
_entity_poly.entity_id
_entity_poly.type
_entity_poly.pdbx_seq_one_letter_code
_entity_poly.pdbx_strand_id
1 'polypeptide(L)'
;MKAKMYIAKNGFAYRASEDGQSVQFLDTTMHAGWKRSDYMTGKVFKTGRPAQEVMDEEASRNGWQPWEEPEESAAPQSNAVQLAAILADRYKRSGGEMTAEGFKKAMGTGGHADSQGFIDFGCKGVSIRPLGEPETKYTWAKFIKFCKENGLIENPTAAAGTAPQNAPIASDAQSSPCLSSGADVPTEEKTPLNSHCKTGKSPTGHCGAAAYCNEPYECCAPCPNDCNSRCGWISAKEESTPCKPEPAPKPAAAATMAAPAVTPAAETSTTLESAADAAASTPKPSSPDVRTPLSAPASPAEAGAVTHSLSAAAPVSSEVQPLVSSAFDYTGLDRPTVDTLHWAEREICDARRDYVARLAQAVYIAHDALLPVANCDGQRLNNNQHSEKTFIQWCASVGLGKDTAYRLLQVAALLNGSTPEEQAVLEAASPSLLYAAAKPSAPAQLVQAVKEGDITTHKQYQDLLARLRDKEQELASVQQEAALDRKEQEDANAAALRYKAEADRRAQDQQRLEGRIKSLEAQAREAERNLAGAREALTAAKARGDRWKEKAEALEAQAAAPAIEAKVIDPEEVE
;
A
#
# COMPACT_ATOMS: atom_id res chain seq x y z
N MET A 1 35.15 -55.38 4.58
CA MET A 1 33.87 -56.14 4.53
C MET A 1 32.81 -55.18 4.00
N LYS A 2 31.82 -55.62 3.20
CA LYS A 2 30.67 -54.75 2.89
C LYS A 2 29.91 -54.44 4.19
N ALA A 3 29.52 -53.20 4.43
CA ALA A 3 28.62 -52.85 5.54
C ALA A 3 27.25 -53.52 5.32
N LYS A 4 26.57 -53.96 6.38
CA LYS A 4 25.21 -54.49 6.24
C LYS A 4 24.24 -53.33 6.11
N MET A 5 23.33 -53.43 5.15
CA MET A 5 22.33 -52.42 4.85
C MET A 5 20.96 -52.97 5.25
N TYR A 6 20.07 -52.12 5.75
CA TYR A 6 18.79 -52.51 6.31
C TYR A 6 17.66 -51.64 5.80
N ILE A 7 16.56 -52.23 5.33
CA ILE A 7 15.36 -51.49 4.94
C ILE A 7 14.31 -51.50 6.06
N ALA A 8 13.90 -50.30 6.45
CA ALA A 8 12.83 -50.07 7.41
C ALA A 8 11.45 -50.09 6.74
N LYS A 9 10.42 -50.44 7.51
CA LYS A 9 9.03 -50.63 7.04
C LYS A 9 8.37 -49.40 6.42
N ASN A 10 9.01 -48.23 6.53
CA ASN A 10 8.60 -46.95 5.98
C ASN A 10 9.31 -46.58 4.66
N GLY A 11 10.03 -47.50 4.02
CA GLY A 11 10.63 -47.29 2.69
C GLY A 11 12.01 -46.60 2.70
N PHE A 12 12.67 -46.54 3.85
CA PHE A 12 14.03 -46.01 3.96
C PHE A 12 15.03 -47.15 4.18
N ALA A 13 16.07 -47.20 3.34
CA ALA A 13 17.24 -48.03 3.54
C ALA A 13 18.27 -47.29 4.40
N TYR A 14 18.99 -48.00 5.27
CA TYR A 14 20.01 -47.47 6.17
C TYR A 14 21.32 -48.23 5.99
N ARG A 15 22.45 -47.52 6.07
CA ARG A 15 23.80 -48.10 6.03
C ARG A 15 24.75 -47.36 6.97
N ALA A 16 25.80 -48.04 7.43
CA ALA A 16 26.92 -47.37 8.08
C ALA A 16 27.71 -46.59 7.02
N SER A 17 28.18 -45.40 7.36
CA SER A 17 29.20 -44.68 6.61
C SER A 17 30.53 -45.45 6.66
N GLU A 18 31.40 -45.22 5.67
CA GLU A 18 32.71 -45.90 5.56
C GLU A 18 33.64 -45.58 6.74
N ASP A 19 33.40 -44.45 7.42
CA ASP A 19 34.06 -44.06 8.67
C ASP A 19 33.67 -44.92 9.89
N GLY A 20 32.56 -45.68 9.81
CA GLY A 20 31.98 -46.43 10.93
C GLY A 20 31.43 -45.58 12.10
N GLN A 21 31.44 -44.25 11.97
CA GLN A 21 31.05 -43.26 12.98
C GLN A 21 29.70 -42.58 12.68
N SER A 22 29.18 -42.69 11.45
CA SER A 22 27.86 -42.16 11.10
C SER A 22 26.96 -43.17 10.38
N VAL A 23 25.65 -42.93 10.45
CA VAL A 23 24.63 -43.71 9.75
C VAL A 23 24.05 -42.86 8.63
N GLN A 24 24.00 -43.41 7.42
CA GLN A 24 23.38 -42.82 6.25
C GLN A 24 22.02 -43.49 5.98
N PHE A 25 21.12 -42.77 5.31
CA PHE A 25 19.82 -43.27 4.87
C PHE A 25 19.52 -42.88 3.42
N LEU A 26 18.74 -43.71 2.74
CA LEU A 26 18.29 -43.54 1.37
C LEU A 26 16.77 -43.75 1.34
N ASP A 27 16.05 -42.83 0.68
CA ASP A 27 14.63 -43.03 0.34
C ASP A 27 14.55 -43.94 -0.88
N THR A 28 14.05 -45.17 -0.71
CA THR A 28 13.97 -46.14 -1.82
C THR A 28 12.78 -45.88 -2.76
N THR A 29 12.01 -44.81 -2.54
CA THR A 29 10.92 -44.35 -3.41
C THR A 29 11.28 -43.11 -4.24
N MET A 30 12.26 -42.32 -3.79
CA MET A 30 12.68 -41.08 -4.48
C MET A 30 14.07 -41.15 -5.14
N HIS A 31 14.84 -42.22 -4.95
CA HIS A 31 16.21 -42.39 -5.48
C HIS A 31 17.18 -41.23 -5.16
N ALA A 32 16.85 -40.39 -4.18
CA ALA A 32 17.68 -39.28 -3.75
C ALA A 32 18.84 -39.81 -2.88
N GLY A 33 20.03 -39.88 -3.48
CA GLY A 33 21.22 -40.56 -2.96
C GLY A 33 21.56 -40.31 -1.48
N TRP A 34 22.20 -41.33 -0.88
CA TRP A 34 22.52 -41.49 0.54
C TRP A 34 22.81 -40.19 1.32
N LYS A 35 21.92 -39.85 2.26
CA LYS A 35 21.99 -38.69 3.16
C LYS A 35 22.40 -39.10 4.57
N ARG A 36 23.00 -38.20 5.36
CA ARG A 36 23.30 -38.48 6.78
C ARG A 36 22.01 -38.54 7.61
N SER A 37 21.86 -39.54 8.47
CA SER A 37 20.77 -39.61 9.45
C SER A 37 21.27 -39.11 10.80
N ASP A 38 20.94 -37.86 11.16
CA ASP A 38 21.41 -37.26 12.41
C ASP A 38 20.77 -37.90 13.65
N TYR A 39 19.54 -38.42 13.53
CA TYR A 39 18.90 -39.20 14.60
C TYR A 39 19.65 -40.51 14.90
N MET A 40 19.99 -41.29 13.87
CA MET A 40 20.72 -42.55 14.06
C MET A 40 22.19 -42.30 14.42
N THR A 41 22.85 -41.33 13.77
CA THR A 41 24.23 -40.92 14.10
C THR A 41 24.32 -40.35 15.52
N GLY A 42 23.28 -39.65 15.98
CA GLY A 42 23.17 -39.19 17.37
C GLY A 42 23.04 -40.33 18.38
N LYS A 43 22.53 -41.51 18.00
CA LYS A 43 22.59 -42.72 18.83
C LYS A 43 24.00 -43.31 18.87
N VAL A 44 24.70 -43.39 17.73
CA VAL A 44 26.11 -43.84 17.63
C VAL A 44 26.99 -43.06 18.61
N PHE A 45 26.96 -41.72 18.56
CA PHE A 45 27.72 -40.88 19.48
C PHE A 45 27.29 -41.01 20.95
N LYS A 46 25.99 -41.19 21.24
CA LYS A 46 25.48 -41.38 22.61
C LYS A 46 25.85 -42.74 23.22
N THR A 47 26.03 -43.78 22.41
CA THR A 47 26.38 -45.13 22.90
C THR A 47 27.87 -45.46 22.82
N GLY A 48 28.68 -44.67 22.12
CA GLY A 48 30.12 -44.92 21.94
C GLY A 48 30.46 -46.23 21.19
N ARG A 49 29.46 -46.80 20.51
CA ARG A 49 29.53 -48.08 19.76
C ARG A 49 29.55 -47.80 18.26
N PRO A 50 30.23 -48.62 17.43
CA PRO A 50 30.33 -48.39 15.99
C PRO A 50 28.95 -48.40 15.31
N ALA A 51 28.80 -47.61 14.24
CA ALA A 51 27.53 -47.37 13.57
C ALA A 51 26.81 -48.66 13.13
N GLN A 52 27.56 -49.67 12.67
CA GLN A 52 27.01 -50.97 12.29
C GLN A 52 26.34 -51.70 13.46
N GLU A 53 26.92 -51.67 14.66
CA GLU A 53 26.38 -52.38 15.83
C GLU A 53 25.07 -51.74 16.32
N VAL A 54 25.00 -50.41 16.27
CA VAL A 54 23.78 -49.63 16.58
C VAL A 54 22.69 -49.88 15.53
N MET A 55 23.04 -50.04 14.26
CA MET A 55 22.08 -50.43 13.22
C MET A 55 21.61 -51.87 13.38
N ASP A 56 22.50 -52.84 13.63
CA ASP A 56 22.12 -54.25 13.82
C ASP A 56 21.14 -54.41 15.01
N GLU A 57 21.33 -53.62 16.08
CA GLU A 57 20.43 -53.60 17.25
C GLU A 57 19.07 -52.94 16.93
N GLU A 58 19.05 -51.77 16.29
CA GLU A 58 17.80 -51.10 15.89
C GLU A 58 17.06 -51.88 14.80
N ALA A 59 17.76 -52.54 13.88
CA ALA A 59 17.15 -53.44 12.90
C ALA A 59 16.45 -54.62 13.59
N SER A 60 17.11 -55.23 14.56
CA SER A 60 16.54 -56.29 15.40
C SER A 60 15.33 -55.81 16.20
N ARG A 61 15.41 -54.60 16.80
CA ARG A 61 14.35 -54.03 17.65
C ARG A 61 13.11 -53.60 16.87
N ASN A 62 13.28 -53.07 15.66
CA ASN A 62 12.20 -52.52 14.83
C ASN A 62 11.74 -53.50 13.72
N GLY A 63 12.41 -54.63 13.56
CA GLY A 63 12.14 -55.65 12.54
C GLY A 63 12.47 -55.20 11.12
N TRP A 64 13.56 -54.44 10.95
CA TRP A 64 14.07 -54.05 9.63
C TRP A 64 14.66 -55.27 8.92
N GLN A 65 14.47 -55.35 7.61
CA GLN A 65 14.98 -56.48 6.82
C GLN A 65 16.38 -56.17 6.27
N PRO A 66 17.28 -57.15 6.12
CA PRO A 66 18.48 -56.99 5.32
C PRO A 66 18.11 -56.49 3.92
N TRP A 67 18.86 -55.53 3.40
CA TRP A 67 18.65 -54.95 2.08
C TRP A 67 19.94 -55.06 1.28
N GLU A 68 19.83 -55.52 0.03
CA GLU A 68 20.93 -55.49 -0.92
C GLU A 68 20.58 -54.46 -2.00
N GLU A 69 21.55 -53.61 -2.32
CA GLU A 69 21.39 -52.56 -3.34
C GLU A 69 21.25 -53.26 -4.72
N PRO A 70 20.12 -53.12 -5.43
CA PRO A 70 19.83 -53.93 -6.61
C PRO A 70 20.83 -53.63 -7.73
N GLU A 71 21.41 -54.67 -8.34
CA GLU A 71 22.47 -54.47 -9.33
C GLU A 71 21.99 -53.67 -10.55
N GLU A 72 22.69 -52.55 -10.78
CA GLU A 72 22.29 -51.49 -11.70
C GLU A 72 22.35 -51.96 -13.15
N SER A 73 21.18 -52.08 -13.80
CA SER A 73 21.09 -52.41 -15.22
C SER A 73 20.03 -51.57 -15.93
N ALA A 74 20.31 -51.23 -17.20
CA ALA A 74 19.47 -50.50 -18.15
C ALA A 74 19.23 -48.98 -17.93
N ALA A 75 20.32 -48.22 -18.14
CA ALA A 75 20.37 -46.90 -18.79
C ALA A 75 19.85 -45.62 -18.05
N PRO A 76 20.58 -44.49 -18.16
CA PRO A 76 20.12 -43.21 -17.63
C PRO A 76 18.98 -42.62 -18.50
N GLN A 77 17.78 -42.56 -17.94
CA GLN A 77 16.69 -41.79 -18.52
C GLN A 77 17.01 -40.29 -18.43
N SER A 78 16.84 -39.55 -19.53
CA SER A 78 17.09 -38.09 -19.58
C SER A 78 16.34 -37.36 -18.46
N ASN A 79 16.93 -36.27 -17.97
CA ASN A 79 16.34 -35.42 -16.94
C ASN A 79 14.91 -34.94 -17.32
N ALA A 80 14.63 -34.77 -18.63
CA ALA A 80 13.29 -34.45 -19.12
C ALA A 80 12.25 -35.57 -18.87
N VAL A 81 12.67 -36.85 -18.90
CA VAL A 81 11.82 -38.01 -18.60
C VAL A 81 11.52 -38.08 -17.09
N GLN A 82 12.52 -37.80 -16.24
CA GLN A 82 12.35 -37.74 -14.79
C GLN A 82 11.35 -36.65 -14.38
N LEU A 83 11.51 -35.43 -14.94
CA LEU A 83 10.58 -34.31 -14.72
C LEU A 83 9.16 -34.62 -15.25
N ALA A 84 9.05 -35.28 -16.41
CA ALA A 84 7.77 -35.76 -16.93
C ALA A 84 7.10 -36.79 -16.01
N ALA A 85 7.88 -37.70 -15.41
CA ALA A 85 7.38 -38.71 -14.47
C ALA A 85 6.80 -38.06 -13.19
N ILE A 86 7.48 -37.06 -12.62
CA ILE A 86 7.00 -36.29 -11.46
C ILE A 86 5.64 -35.65 -11.75
N LEU A 87 5.46 -35.05 -12.94
CA LEU A 87 4.19 -34.42 -13.32
C LEU A 87 3.08 -35.45 -13.58
N ALA A 88 3.39 -36.54 -14.30
CA ALA A 88 2.43 -37.59 -14.61
C ALA A 88 1.94 -38.30 -13.35
N ASP A 89 2.85 -38.63 -12.41
CA ASP A 89 2.49 -39.31 -11.16
C ASP A 89 1.77 -38.39 -10.16
N ARG A 90 2.15 -37.11 -10.06
CA ARG A 90 1.37 -36.11 -9.29
C ARG A 90 -0.09 -36.08 -9.77
N TYR A 91 -0.29 -36.07 -11.09
CA TYR A 91 -1.62 -36.04 -11.69
C TYR A 91 -2.36 -37.40 -11.54
N LYS A 92 -1.65 -38.54 -11.60
CA LYS A 92 -2.18 -39.88 -11.30
C LYS A 92 -2.70 -39.97 -9.87
N ARG A 93 -1.95 -39.41 -8.90
CA ARG A 93 -2.35 -39.33 -7.49
C ARG A 93 -3.55 -38.40 -7.23
N SER A 94 -3.81 -37.41 -8.11
CA SER A 94 -5.02 -36.59 -8.06
C SER A 94 -6.27 -37.25 -8.68
N GLY A 95 -6.19 -38.51 -9.12
CA GLY A 95 -7.32 -39.25 -9.69
C GLY A 95 -7.79 -38.78 -11.07
N GLY A 96 -6.97 -37.99 -11.77
CA GLY A 96 -7.30 -37.47 -13.09
C GLY A 96 -7.12 -38.50 -14.21
N GLU A 97 -8.02 -38.50 -15.20
CA GLU A 97 -7.85 -39.30 -16.42
C GLU A 97 -6.58 -38.90 -17.17
N MET A 98 -5.80 -39.88 -17.62
CA MET A 98 -4.60 -39.70 -18.47
C MET A 98 -4.93 -39.33 -19.93
N THR A 99 -5.92 -38.45 -20.11
CA THR A 99 -6.43 -37.93 -21.39
C THR A 99 -6.07 -36.46 -21.53
N ALA A 100 -5.95 -35.97 -22.77
CA ALA A 100 -5.57 -34.57 -23.01
C ALA A 100 -6.61 -33.58 -22.47
N GLU A 101 -7.90 -33.96 -22.44
CA GLU A 101 -8.97 -33.15 -21.85
C GLU A 101 -8.99 -33.23 -20.32
N GLY A 102 -8.62 -34.37 -19.72
CA GLY A 102 -8.41 -34.49 -18.28
C GLY A 102 -7.33 -33.50 -17.78
N PHE A 103 -6.14 -33.56 -18.39
CA PHE A 103 -5.05 -32.63 -18.06
C PHE A 103 -5.45 -31.16 -18.26
N LYS A 104 -6.11 -30.80 -19.37
CA LYS A 104 -6.63 -29.43 -19.59
C LYS A 104 -7.62 -28.99 -18.50
N LYS A 105 -8.52 -29.89 -18.08
CA LYS A 105 -9.57 -29.60 -17.09
C LYS A 105 -8.99 -29.42 -15.68
N ALA A 106 -7.99 -30.19 -15.31
CA ALA A 106 -7.34 -30.11 -14.00
C ALA A 106 -6.30 -28.97 -13.91
N MET A 107 -5.51 -28.75 -14.97
CA MET A 107 -4.41 -27.77 -15.00
C MET A 107 -4.85 -26.36 -15.46
N GLY A 108 -6.15 -26.07 -15.42
CA GLY A 108 -6.74 -24.85 -15.97
C GLY A 108 -6.33 -23.54 -15.27
N THR A 109 -5.80 -23.61 -14.05
CA THR A 109 -5.32 -22.47 -13.27
C THR A 109 -3.88 -22.06 -13.56
N GLY A 110 -3.13 -22.90 -14.28
CA GLY A 110 -1.66 -22.81 -14.33
C GLY A 110 -0.99 -23.39 -13.08
N GLY A 111 0.29 -23.75 -13.21
CA GLY A 111 1.09 -24.23 -12.09
C GLY A 111 2.53 -24.58 -12.48
N HIS A 112 3.38 -24.73 -11.47
CA HIS A 112 4.83 -24.88 -11.62
C HIS A 112 5.41 -25.88 -10.60
N ALA A 113 6.57 -26.46 -10.92
CA ALA A 113 7.38 -27.26 -9.99
C ALA A 113 8.88 -27.12 -10.33
N ASP A 114 9.72 -27.04 -9.30
CA ASP A 114 11.16 -26.73 -9.39
C ASP A 114 12.09 -27.89 -8.96
N SER A 115 11.53 -29.02 -8.50
CA SER A 115 12.31 -30.16 -8.02
C SER A 115 13.10 -30.82 -9.16
N GLN A 116 14.41 -30.59 -9.21
CA GLN A 116 15.40 -31.08 -10.21
C GLN A 116 15.32 -30.42 -11.61
N GLY A 117 14.48 -29.40 -11.78
CA GLY A 117 14.36 -28.65 -13.03
C GLY A 117 13.02 -27.94 -13.13
N PHE A 118 12.92 -26.99 -14.05
CA PHE A 118 11.78 -26.08 -14.14
C PHE A 118 10.68 -26.70 -15.01
N ILE A 119 9.53 -26.99 -14.42
CA ILE A 119 8.30 -27.42 -15.11
C ILE A 119 7.25 -26.30 -15.01
N ASP A 120 6.66 -25.90 -16.13
CA ASP A 120 5.55 -24.93 -16.21
C ASP A 120 4.42 -25.53 -17.04
N PHE A 121 3.16 -25.44 -16.57
CA PHE A 121 2.02 -26.07 -17.23
C PHE A 121 0.72 -25.26 -17.12
N GLY A 122 -0.14 -25.41 -18.12
CA GLY A 122 -1.47 -24.79 -18.15
C GLY A 122 -2.31 -25.23 -19.34
N CYS A 123 -3.37 -24.49 -19.67
CA CYS A 123 -4.38 -24.87 -20.67
C CYS A 123 -3.83 -25.24 -22.07
N LYS A 124 -2.65 -24.71 -22.45
CA LYS A 124 -2.02 -24.90 -23.76
C LYS A 124 -1.07 -26.11 -23.83
N GLY A 125 -0.59 -26.62 -22.69
CA GLY A 125 0.41 -27.68 -22.63
C GLY A 125 1.34 -27.58 -21.41
N VAL A 126 2.51 -28.19 -21.53
CA VAL A 126 3.60 -28.18 -20.53
C VAL A 126 4.93 -27.82 -21.19
N SER A 127 5.73 -27.03 -20.47
CA SER A 127 7.13 -26.73 -20.74
C SER A 127 8.01 -27.46 -19.72
N ILE A 128 9.09 -28.10 -20.17
CA ILE A 128 10.06 -28.78 -19.31
C ILE A 128 11.44 -28.22 -19.65
N ARG A 129 12.16 -27.69 -18.66
CA ARG A 129 13.55 -27.22 -18.79
C ARG A 129 14.41 -27.95 -17.74
N PRO A 130 15.04 -29.07 -18.10
CA PRO A 130 15.97 -29.76 -17.22
C PRO A 130 17.25 -28.96 -17.00
N LEU A 131 17.96 -29.22 -15.90
CA LEU A 131 19.13 -28.43 -15.52
C LEU A 131 20.28 -28.62 -16.52
N GLY A 132 20.59 -27.58 -17.30
CA GLY A 132 21.61 -27.62 -18.37
C GLY A 132 21.10 -28.05 -19.75
N GLU A 133 19.80 -28.36 -19.90
CA GLU A 133 19.18 -28.75 -21.17
C GLU A 133 18.23 -27.64 -21.70
N PRO A 134 18.03 -27.54 -23.03
CA PRO A 134 17.12 -26.55 -23.61
C PRO A 134 15.65 -26.85 -23.29
N GLU A 135 14.87 -25.77 -23.08
CA GLU A 135 13.44 -25.85 -22.75
C GLU A 135 12.61 -26.49 -23.87
N THR A 136 11.95 -27.61 -23.57
CA THR A 136 11.10 -28.35 -24.51
C THR A 136 9.61 -28.15 -24.21
N LYS A 137 8.86 -27.73 -25.24
CA LYS A 137 7.43 -27.38 -25.14
C LYS A 137 6.54 -28.43 -25.80
N TYR A 138 5.66 -29.04 -25.00
CA TYR A 138 4.74 -30.07 -25.41
C TYR A 138 3.30 -29.56 -25.29
N THR A 139 2.48 -29.77 -26.32
CA THR A 139 1.02 -29.76 -26.12
C THR A 139 0.62 -31.02 -25.33
N TRP A 140 -0.50 -31.00 -24.60
CA TRP A 140 -0.90 -32.15 -23.77
C TRP A 140 -0.96 -33.48 -24.54
N ALA A 141 -1.40 -33.47 -25.79
CA ALA A 141 -1.36 -34.66 -26.66
C ALA A 141 0.06 -35.15 -26.98
N LYS A 142 1.02 -34.23 -27.21
CA LYS A 142 2.44 -34.59 -27.40
C LYS A 142 3.09 -35.06 -26.09
N PHE A 143 2.71 -34.47 -24.95
CA PHE A 143 3.20 -34.88 -23.63
C PHE A 143 2.73 -36.29 -23.26
N ILE A 144 1.45 -36.61 -23.46
CA ILE A 144 0.93 -37.98 -23.24
C ILE A 144 1.60 -38.98 -24.18
N LYS A 145 1.86 -38.61 -25.44
CA LYS A 145 2.61 -39.44 -26.38
C LYS A 145 4.05 -39.69 -25.88
N PHE A 146 4.76 -38.64 -25.47
CA PHE A 146 6.10 -38.74 -24.86
C PHE A 146 6.11 -39.62 -23.60
N CYS A 147 5.12 -39.48 -22.72
CA CYS A 147 4.97 -40.32 -21.53
C CYS A 147 4.76 -41.80 -21.89
N LYS A 148 3.93 -42.11 -22.89
CA LYS A 148 3.74 -43.48 -23.39
C LYS A 148 5.01 -44.05 -24.04
N GLU A 149 5.73 -43.24 -24.81
CA GLU A 149 6.97 -43.65 -25.49
C GLU A 149 8.13 -43.90 -24.50
N ASN A 150 8.08 -43.30 -23.31
CA ASN A 150 9.02 -43.55 -22.20
C ASN A 150 8.45 -44.45 -21.09
N GLY A 151 7.34 -45.17 -21.33
CA GLY A 151 6.76 -46.13 -20.39
C GLY A 151 6.08 -45.57 -19.13
N LEU A 152 5.94 -44.24 -19.01
CA LEU A 152 5.34 -43.56 -17.86
C LEU A 152 3.81 -43.71 -17.78
N ILE A 153 3.17 -44.14 -18.88
CA ILE A 153 1.72 -44.40 -18.96
C ILE A 153 1.50 -45.71 -19.73
N GLU A 154 0.82 -46.67 -19.10
CA GLU A 154 0.50 -47.98 -19.67
C GLU A 154 -0.47 -47.90 -20.88
N ASN A 155 -0.37 -48.87 -21.79
CA ASN A 155 -1.29 -49.01 -22.94
C ASN A 155 -2.33 -50.11 -22.68
N PRO A 156 -3.64 -49.82 -22.75
CA PRO A 156 -4.70 -50.78 -22.41
C PRO A 156 -5.04 -51.74 -23.57
N THR A 157 -4.11 -52.60 -24.01
CA THR A 157 -4.41 -53.73 -24.93
C THR A 157 -3.41 -54.90 -24.84
N ALA A 158 -3.65 -55.85 -23.93
CA ALA A 158 -3.27 -57.27 -24.02
C ALA A 158 -3.97 -58.04 -22.87
N ALA A 159 -4.31 -59.33 -23.03
CA ALA A 159 -5.11 -60.06 -22.03
C ALA A 159 -4.78 -61.56 -21.97
N ALA A 160 -4.91 -62.18 -20.78
CA ALA A 160 -5.44 -63.55 -20.57
C ALA A 160 -5.44 -63.98 -19.08
N GLY A 161 -6.51 -64.69 -18.65
CA GLY A 161 -6.57 -65.52 -17.44
C GLY A 161 -6.83 -64.80 -16.09
N THR A 162 -7.62 -65.33 -15.15
CA THR A 162 -8.51 -66.52 -15.17
C THR A 162 -9.64 -66.29 -14.14
N ALA A 163 -10.88 -66.70 -14.44
CA ALA A 163 -12.03 -66.58 -13.53
C ALA A 163 -12.08 -67.73 -12.49
N PRO A 164 -12.82 -67.59 -11.36
CA PRO A 164 -14.25 -67.97 -11.41
C PRO A 164 -15.23 -67.20 -10.48
N GLN A 165 -16.52 -67.24 -10.85
CA GLN A 165 -17.73 -67.36 -9.98
C GLN A 165 -17.87 -66.37 -8.78
N ASN A 166 -18.84 -65.45 -8.73
CA ASN A 166 -20.28 -65.70 -8.82
C ASN A 166 -21.11 -64.41 -9.06
N ALA A 167 -22.27 -64.55 -9.69
CA ALA A 167 -23.39 -63.59 -9.63
C ALA A 167 -24.50 -64.18 -8.71
N PRO A 168 -25.52 -63.39 -8.29
CA PRO A 168 -26.68 -63.21 -9.17
C PRO A 168 -27.45 -61.87 -9.06
N ILE A 169 -28.11 -61.45 -10.17
CA ILE A 169 -29.50 -60.92 -10.28
C ILE A 169 -29.85 -59.63 -9.47
N ALA A 170 -30.54 -58.58 -9.95
CA ALA A 170 -31.28 -58.20 -11.18
C ALA A 170 -31.30 -56.64 -11.26
N SER A 171 -31.90 -55.90 -12.21
CA SER A 171 -32.62 -56.18 -13.49
C SER A 171 -32.75 -54.86 -14.27
N ASP A 172 -32.76 -54.93 -15.60
CA ASP A 172 -33.48 -54.08 -16.58
C ASP A 172 -33.35 -52.53 -16.52
N ALA A 173 -32.91 -51.81 -17.57
CA ALA A 173 -33.42 -51.69 -18.97
C ALA A 173 -34.69 -50.79 -19.08
N GLN A 174 -34.90 -49.96 -20.11
CA GLN A 174 -34.13 -49.71 -21.34
C GLN A 174 -34.44 -48.31 -21.97
N SER A 175 -33.48 -47.77 -22.74
CA SER A 175 -33.53 -46.78 -23.85
C SER A 175 -34.78 -45.91 -24.18
N SER A 176 -34.54 -44.59 -24.40
CA SER A 176 -34.79 -43.73 -25.59
C SER A 176 -35.95 -44.03 -26.58
N PRO A 177 -36.57 -43.02 -27.29
CA PRO A 177 -35.94 -41.79 -27.82
C PRO A 177 -36.82 -40.50 -27.83
N CYS A 178 -36.43 -39.49 -28.63
CA CYS A 178 -36.97 -38.11 -28.68
C CYS A 178 -38.12 -37.89 -29.68
N LEU A 179 -38.97 -36.84 -29.49
CA LEU A 179 -39.08 -35.66 -30.40
C LEU A 179 -40.23 -34.64 -30.08
N SER A 180 -39.84 -33.35 -30.00
CA SER A 180 -40.53 -32.09 -30.39
C SER A 180 -42.06 -31.86 -30.29
N SER A 181 -42.46 -30.86 -29.49
CA SER A 181 -43.42 -29.73 -29.73
C SER A 181 -44.13 -29.31 -28.43
N GLY A 182 -44.51 -28.05 -28.18
CA GLY A 182 -44.21 -26.78 -28.88
C GLY A 182 -45.22 -25.67 -28.53
N ALA A 183 -44.89 -24.74 -27.63
CA ALA A 183 -45.70 -23.57 -27.26
C ALA A 183 -44.83 -22.46 -26.60
N ASP A 184 -45.30 -21.21 -26.64
CA ASP A 184 -44.47 -20.00 -26.49
C ASP A 184 -44.51 -19.30 -25.10
N VAL A 185 -43.32 -18.86 -24.65
CA VAL A 185 -42.97 -17.52 -24.07
C VAL A 185 -43.66 -17.04 -22.75
N PRO A 186 -42.99 -16.30 -21.84
CA PRO A 186 -41.58 -15.84 -21.80
C PRO A 186 -40.73 -16.41 -20.66
N THR A 187 -39.41 -16.26 -20.80
CA THR A 187 -38.38 -16.54 -19.79
C THR A 187 -38.30 -15.44 -18.72
N GLU A 188 -37.92 -15.79 -17.48
CA GLU A 188 -37.17 -14.89 -16.60
C GLU A 188 -35.87 -15.58 -16.18
N GLU A 189 -34.76 -15.29 -16.87
CA GLU A 189 -33.43 -15.77 -16.48
C GLU A 189 -32.94 -15.00 -15.25
N LYS A 190 -32.46 -15.72 -14.23
CA LYS A 190 -31.83 -15.12 -13.04
C LYS A 190 -30.40 -15.61 -12.83
N THR A 191 -29.54 -15.19 -13.75
CA THR A 191 -28.07 -15.11 -13.61
C THR A 191 -27.54 -14.01 -14.54
N PRO A 192 -26.36 -13.39 -14.26
CA PRO A 192 -25.44 -13.65 -13.16
C PRO A 192 -25.17 -12.40 -12.29
N LEU A 193 -24.08 -12.45 -11.51
CA LEU A 193 -23.56 -11.39 -10.67
C LEU A 193 -23.33 -10.05 -11.42
N ASN A 194 -23.28 -8.97 -10.62
CA ASN A 194 -22.64 -7.69 -10.95
C ASN A 194 -23.36 -6.83 -12.02
N SER A 195 -24.62 -6.46 -11.77
CA SER A 195 -25.35 -5.47 -12.56
C SER A 195 -24.71 -4.07 -12.51
N HIS A 196 -24.90 -3.27 -13.58
CA HIS A 196 -24.40 -1.91 -13.68
C HIS A 196 -24.91 -0.98 -12.55
N CYS A 197 -24.08 0.01 -12.20
CA CYS A 197 -24.36 0.93 -11.10
C CYS A 197 -25.47 1.93 -11.48
N LYS A 198 -26.71 1.66 -11.07
CA LYS A 198 -27.90 2.51 -11.35
C LYS A 198 -27.77 3.98 -10.89
N THR A 199 -26.81 4.33 -10.03
CA THR A 199 -26.52 5.71 -9.60
C THR A 199 -25.36 6.37 -10.33
N GLY A 200 -24.61 5.65 -11.17
CA GLY A 200 -23.42 6.14 -11.87
C GLY A 200 -22.21 6.47 -10.98
N LYS A 201 -22.32 6.39 -9.64
CA LYS A 201 -21.27 6.84 -8.71
C LYS A 201 -20.15 5.82 -8.44
N SER A 202 -20.26 4.58 -8.94
CA SER A 202 -19.20 3.57 -8.82
C SER A 202 -18.14 3.75 -9.92
N PRO A 203 -16.84 3.93 -9.61
CA PRO A 203 -15.79 4.14 -10.61
C PRO A 203 -15.64 2.99 -11.62
N THR A 204 -16.05 1.78 -11.26
CA THR A 204 -16.00 0.58 -12.13
C THR A 204 -17.27 0.38 -12.95
N GLY A 205 -18.28 1.25 -12.83
CA GLY A 205 -19.56 1.13 -13.54
C GLY A 205 -20.49 0.02 -13.03
N HIS A 206 -20.10 -0.73 -11.99
CA HIS A 206 -20.87 -1.87 -11.44
C HIS A 206 -21.13 -1.69 -9.94
N CYS A 207 -22.19 -2.32 -9.40
CA CYS A 207 -22.63 -2.11 -8.01
C CYS A 207 -22.95 -3.41 -7.28
N GLY A 208 -21.95 -4.01 -6.63
CA GLY A 208 -22.13 -5.23 -5.82
C GLY A 208 -22.94 -5.03 -4.53
N ALA A 209 -22.94 -3.82 -3.94
CA ALA A 209 -23.49 -3.56 -2.61
C ALA A 209 -24.97 -3.95 -2.44
N ALA A 210 -25.82 -3.68 -3.44
CA ALA A 210 -27.23 -4.05 -3.39
C ALA A 210 -27.46 -5.55 -3.68
N ALA A 211 -26.58 -6.19 -4.45
CA ALA A 211 -26.69 -7.61 -4.81
C ALA A 211 -26.41 -8.57 -3.64
N TYR A 212 -25.80 -8.07 -2.55
CA TYR A 212 -25.57 -8.79 -1.29
C TYR A 212 -26.46 -8.26 -0.15
N CYS A 213 -27.56 -7.58 -0.46
CA CYS A 213 -28.50 -7.04 0.51
C CYS A 213 -29.84 -7.78 0.41
N ASN A 214 -30.36 -8.26 1.55
CA ASN A 214 -31.64 -8.98 1.61
C ASN A 214 -32.87 -8.05 1.70
N GLU A 215 -32.65 -6.73 1.64
CA GLU A 215 -33.71 -5.71 1.63
C GLU A 215 -34.36 -5.58 0.25
N PRO A 216 -35.64 -5.18 0.13
CA PRO A 216 -36.36 -5.08 -1.13
C PRO A 216 -35.98 -3.84 -1.98
N TYR A 217 -34.69 -3.47 -2.01
CA TYR A 217 -34.17 -2.30 -2.73
C TYR A 217 -33.04 -2.68 -3.68
N GLU A 218 -33.25 -2.52 -4.99
CA GLU A 218 -32.20 -2.71 -6.02
C GLU A 218 -31.01 -1.72 -5.91
N CYS A 219 -31.08 -0.76 -4.99
CA CYS A 219 -30.02 0.21 -4.75
C CYS A 219 -30.05 0.69 -3.29
N CYS A 220 -28.88 0.92 -2.69
CA CYS A 220 -28.77 1.37 -1.29
C CYS A 220 -29.14 2.86 -1.07
N ALA A 221 -29.54 3.59 -2.12
CA ALA A 221 -29.92 5.01 -2.06
C ALA A 221 -31.37 5.23 -1.57
N PRO A 222 -32.41 4.59 -2.16
CA PRO A 222 -33.76 4.60 -1.57
C PRO A 222 -33.81 3.94 -0.19
N CYS A 223 -32.92 2.96 0.09
CA CYS A 223 -32.88 2.26 1.36
C CYS A 223 -32.81 3.23 2.57
N PRO A 224 -33.68 3.05 3.59
CA PRO A 224 -33.63 3.82 4.83
C PRO A 224 -32.53 3.33 5.78
N ASN A 225 -32.23 2.03 5.76
CA ASN A 225 -31.29 1.40 6.70
C ASN A 225 -29.84 1.76 6.37
N ASP A 226 -29.14 2.35 7.34
CA ASP A 226 -27.72 2.68 7.24
C ASP A 226 -26.89 1.55 7.87
N CYS A 227 -26.50 0.58 7.02
CA CYS A 227 -25.78 -0.62 7.43
C CYS A 227 -24.45 -0.75 6.69
N ASN A 228 -23.54 -1.60 7.18
CA ASN A 228 -22.21 -1.78 6.57
C ASN A 228 -22.24 -2.32 5.12
N SER A 229 -23.38 -2.85 4.65
CA SER A 229 -23.59 -3.23 3.24
C SER A 229 -24.00 -2.06 2.34
N ARG A 230 -24.16 -0.84 2.89
CA ARG A 230 -24.57 0.34 2.11
C ARG A 230 -23.45 0.77 1.17
N CYS A 231 -23.81 1.06 -0.07
CA CYS A 231 -22.88 1.51 -1.10
C CYS A 231 -22.22 2.86 -0.72
N GLY A 232 -20.95 2.82 -0.30
CA GLY A 232 -20.18 4.00 0.13
C GLY A 232 -19.96 5.09 -0.93
N TRP A 233 -20.33 4.83 -2.20
CA TRP A 233 -20.43 5.86 -3.24
C TRP A 233 -21.64 6.80 -3.06
N ILE A 234 -22.53 6.51 -2.12
CA ILE A 234 -23.67 7.36 -1.76
C ILE A 234 -23.25 8.28 -0.62
N SER A 235 -23.17 9.58 -0.91
CA SER A 235 -23.04 10.66 0.07
C SER A 235 -24.04 10.46 1.21
N ALA A 236 -23.59 10.59 2.46
CA ALA A 236 -24.43 10.41 3.64
C ALA A 236 -25.71 11.25 3.54
N LYS A 237 -26.86 10.68 3.93
CA LYS A 237 -28.09 11.46 4.09
C LYS A 237 -27.85 12.43 5.26
N GLU A 238 -27.99 13.73 5.02
CA GLU A 238 -27.85 14.74 6.07
C GLU A 238 -28.89 14.47 7.17
N GLU A 239 -28.43 14.08 8.35
CA GLU A 239 -29.31 13.74 9.46
C GLU A 239 -29.83 15.04 10.10
N SER A 240 -31.14 15.27 9.95
CA SER A 240 -31.79 16.54 10.29
C SER A 240 -31.70 16.83 11.79
N THR A 241 -30.76 17.70 12.16
CA THR A 241 -30.49 18.04 13.56
C THR A 241 -31.63 18.90 14.14
N PRO A 242 -32.14 18.65 15.36
CA PRO A 242 -33.29 19.37 15.89
C PRO A 242 -33.03 20.87 16.09
N CYS A 243 -33.99 21.70 15.68
CA CYS A 243 -33.89 23.16 15.77
C CYS A 243 -33.93 23.66 17.22
N LYS A 244 -32.98 24.53 17.59
CA LYS A 244 -33.08 25.46 18.73
C LYS A 244 -32.38 26.79 18.34
N PRO A 245 -32.93 27.97 18.69
CA PRO A 245 -32.96 29.08 17.74
C PRO A 245 -31.74 30.01 17.77
N GLU A 246 -31.61 30.70 16.64
CA GLU A 246 -30.77 31.88 16.39
C GLU A 246 -31.04 33.02 17.40
N PRO A 247 -30.00 33.66 17.97
CA PRO A 247 -30.14 34.91 18.73
C PRO A 247 -30.31 36.09 17.77
N ALA A 248 -31.44 36.79 17.86
CA ALA A 248 -31.80 37.86 16.91
C ALA A 248 -30.83 39.08 16.93
N PRO A 249 -30.51 39.66 15.77
CA PRO A 249 -29.58 40.80 15.67
C PRO A 249 -30.25 42.17 15.89
N LYS A 250 -29.54 43.09 16.55
CA LYS A 250 -29.68 44.58 16.50
C LYS A 250 -28.77 45.26 17.55
N PRO A 251 -28.43 46.55 17.40
CA PRO A 251 -28.21 47.34 16.17
C PRO A 251 -26.81 48.03 16.17
N ALA A 252 -26.48 48.75 15.10
CA ALA A 252 -25.26 49.58 15.06
C ALA A 252 -25.43 50.92 15.81
N ALA A 253 -24.33 51.43 16.37
CA ALA A 253 -24.12 52.80 16.84
C ALA A 253 -22.70 53.25 16.43
N ALA A 254 -22.43 54.55 16.32
CA ALA A 254 -21.35 55.07 15.47
C ALA A 254 -20.36 56.05 16.15
N ALA A 255 -19.13 56.09 15.58
CA ALA A 255 -18.09 57.10 15.76
C ALA A 255 -17.47 57.20 17.20
N THR A 256 -16.28 57.78 17.44
CA THR A 256 -15.50 58.78 16.68
C THR A 256 -13.97 58.58 16.84
N MET A 257 -13.20 59.10 15.87
CA MET A 257 -11.73 59.30 15.78
C MET A 257 -10.87 59.26 17.07
N ALA A 258 -9.67 58.67 16.98
CA ALA A 258 -8.40 59.41 17.03
C ALA A 258 -7.15 58.54 16.68
N ALA A 259 -6.21 59.15 15.96
CA ALA A 259 -4.78 58.77 15.80
C ALA A 259 -3.96 60.05 16.15
N PRO A 260 -2.61 60.08 16.32
CA PRO A 260 -1.53 59.23 15.77
C PRO A 260 -0.69 58.56 16.90
N ALA A 261 0.54 58.02 16.76
CA ALA A 261 1.60 58.15 15.76
C ALA A 261 2.50 56.88 15.68
N VAL A 262 2.93 56.48 14.48
CA VAL A 262 4.29 56.64 13.88
C VAL A 262 5.36 55.64 14.37
N THR A 263 5.97 54.94 13.40
CA THR A 263 7.12 54.02 13.53
C THR A 263 8.46 54.75 13.29
N PRO A 264 9.62 54.17 13.65
CA PRO A 264 10.41 53.27 12.76
C PRO A 264 10.81 51.94 13.47
N ALA A 265 11.28 50.84 12.87
CA ALA A 265 12.46 50.59 12.00
C ALA A 265 13.82 50.96 12.66
N ALA A 266 14.96 50.29 12.46
CA ALA A 266 15.31 48.93 11.98
C ALA A 266 16.85 48.72 12.23
N GLU A 267 17.41 47.59 11.75
CA GLU A 267 18.85 47.35 11.45
C GLU A 267 19.87 46.86 12.53
N THR A 268 20.48 45.71 12.19
CA THR A 268 21.92 45.31 12.19
C THR A 268 22.85 45.27 13.45
N SER A 269 23.25 44.03 13.79
CA SER A 269 24.65 43.52 13.76
C SER A 269 25.75 43.92 14.79
N THR A 270 26.03 42.96 15.68
CA THR A 270 27.39 42.38 15.97
C THR A 270 28.39 43.08 16.91
N THR A 271 29.20 42.24 17.59
CA THR A 271 30.56 42.45 18.17
C THR A 271 30.74 42.90 19.64
N LEU A 272 30.89 41.89 20.52
CA LEU A 272 31.95 41.66 21.55
C LEU A 272 32.41 42.73 22.59
N GLU A 273 32.63 42.20 23.82
CA GLU A 273 33.56 42.67 24.90
C GLU A 273 33.29 44.03 25.59
N SER A 274 33.70 44.29 26.84
CA SER A 274 34.17 43.48 28.00
C SER A 274 34.19 44.43 29.22
N ALA A 275 33.96 44.09 30.49
CA ALA A 275 33.49 42.87 31.19
C ALA A 275 32.75 43.36 32.48
N ALA A 276 32.81 42.90 33.73
CA ALA A 276 33.44 41.79 34.49
C ALA A 276 32.76 41.68 35.89
N ASP A 277 32.79 40.52 36.55
CA ASP A 277 32.97 40.40 38.02
C ASP A 277 33.54 39.00 38.39
N ALA A 278 33.70 38.69 39.68
CA ALA A 278 34.85 37.92 40.16
C ALA A 278 34.67 36.42 40.53
N ALA A 279 35.84 35.79 40.69
CA ALA A 279 36.15 34.61 41.50
C ALA A 279 35.63 33.21 41.06
N ALA A 280 36.57 32.39 40.58
CA ALA A 280 36.45 30.93 40.50
C ALA A 280 37.45 30.26 41.46
N SER A 281 37.10 29.09 42.03
CA SER A 281 38.07 28.17 42.66
C SER A 281 37.51 26.76 42.87
N THR A 282 38.34 25.78 42.54
CA THR A 282 38.35 24.36 42.98
C THR A 282 39.84 23.99 43.23
N PRO A 283 40.27 22.80 43.72
CA PRO A 283 39.54 21.57 44.04
C PRO A 283 39.97 20.82 45.35
N LYS A 284 39.40 19.61 45.55
CA LYS A 284 39.95 18.33 46.11
C LYS A 284 41.44 18.29 46.57
N PRO A 285 41.91 17.49 47.59
CA PRO A 285 41.32 16.28 48.23
C PRO A 285 41.36 16.20 49.79
N SER A 286 40.90 15.08 50.38
CA SER A 286 41.39 14.54 51.68
C SER A 286 40.99 13.06 51.92
N SER A 287 41.83 12.34 52.69
CA SER A 287 41.69 10.99 53.29
C SER A 287 42.74 10.86 54.43
N PRO A 288 42.72 9.83 55.30
CA PRO A 288 41.61 9.08 55.93
C PRO A 288 41.60 9.30 57.48
N ASP A 289 40.74 8.62 58.27
CA ASP A 289 41.24 7.84 59.42
C ASP A 289 40.25 6.89 60.15
N VAL A 290 40.87 5.93 60.85
CA VAL A 290 40.47 4.88 61.81
C VAL A 290 39.21 5.09 62.69
N ARG A 291 38.39 4.02 62.78
CA ARG A 291 38.07 3.34 64.07
C ARG A 291 37.52 1.90 63.93
N THR A 292 38.33 0.92 64.32
CA THR A 292 37.91 -0.47 64.59
C THR A 292 37.45 -0.60 66.06
N PRO A 293 36.72 -1.68 66.41
CA PRO A 293 37.38 -2.70 67.25
C PRO A 293 37.20 -4.15 66.75
N LEU A 294 38.04 -5.05 67.26
CA LEU A 294 38.19 -6.44 66.82
C LEU A 294 37.04 -7.35 67.28
N SER A 295 36.75 -8.39 66.48
CA SER A 295 36.77 -9.78 66.97
C SER A 295 36.77 -10.82 65.83
N ALA A 296 37.53 -11.90 66.03
CA ALA A 296 37.63 -13.12 65.22
C ALA A 296 38.24 -14.23 66.13
N PRO A 297 38.36 -15.52 65.74
CA PRO A 297 37.97 -16.19 64.50
C PRO A 297 37.15 -17.50 64.71
N ALA A 298 36.70 -18.15 63.62
CA ALA A 298 36.65 -19.62 63.48
C ALA A 298 36.20 -20.08 62.08
N SER A 299 36.73 -21.22 61.63
CA SER A 299 36.24 -22.08 60.53
C SER A 299 36.15 -23.53 61.07
N PRO A 300 35.69 -24.57 60.33
CA PRO A 300 34.97 -24.63 59.04
C PRO A 300 33.67 -25.49 59.11
N ALA A 301 33.00 -25.75 57.97
CA ALA A 301 32.49 -27.07 57.50
C ALA A 301 31.13 -27.06 56.72
N GLU A 302 31.19 -27.59 55.49
CA GLU A 302 30.21 -28.48 54.78
C GLU A 302 28.71 -28.15 54.54
N ALA A 303 28.12 -28.96 53.64
CA ALA A 303 26.70 -29.26 53.42
C ALA A 303 25.80 -28.17 52.79
N GLY A 304 25.94 -27.99 51.47
CA GLY A 304 25.12 -27.09 50.66
C GLY A 304 23.67 -27.50 50.35
N ALA A 305 22.99 -26.62 49.61
CA ALA A 305 21.78 -26.89 48.85
C ALA A 305 21.74 -25.96 47.62
N VAL A 306 21.73 -26.52 46.41
CA VAL A 306 21.55 -25.74 45.17
C VAL A 306 20.06 -25.45 44.97
N THR A 307 19.66 -24.21 45.16
CA THR A 307 18.33 -23.71 44.75
C THR A 307 18.49 -22.47 43.86
N HIS A 308 18.67 -22.70 42.55
CA HIS A 308 18.64 -21.63 41.54
C HIS A 308 17.21 -21.06 41.41
N SER A 309 16.89 -20.07 42.26
CA SER A 309 15.65 -19.29 42.15
C SER A 309 15.89 -18.02 41.32
N LEU A 310 16.15 -18.20 40.02
CA LEU A 310 16.22 -17.10 39.06
C LEU A 310 14.79 -16.60 38.74
N SER A 311 14.22 -15.86 39.69
CA SER A 311 12.91 -15.21 39.50
C SER A 311 13.01 -14.07 38.48
N ALA A 312 11.98 -13.95 37.65
CA ALA A 312 11.98 -13.15 36.43
C ALA A 312 12.27 -11.65 36.67
N ALA A 313 13.38 -11.18 36.08
CA ALA A 313 13.54 -9.77 35.75
C ALA A 313 12.78 -9.47 34.45
N ALA A 314 11.54 -8.99 34.56
CA ALA A 314 10.80 -8.49 33.40
C ALA A 314 11.57 -7.29 32.79
N PRO A 315 11.69 -7.19 31.45
CA PRO A 315 12.42 -6.10 30.81
C PRO A 315 11.64 -4.79 30.98
N VAL A 316 12.07 -3.98 31.95
CA VAL A 316 11.56 -2.63 32.20
C VAL A 316 11.73 -1.81 30.91
N SER A 317 10.60 -1.48 30.29
CA SER A 317 10.56 -0.44 29.27
C SER A 317 10.58 0.91 29.99
N SER A 318 11.72 1.59 29.89
CA SER A 318 11.89 2.99 30.25
C SER A 318 12.80 3.61 29.20
N GLU A 319 12.67 4.92 28.97
CA GLU A 319 13.49 5.63 27.99
C GLU A 319 14.96 5.63 28.43
N VAL A 320 15.72 4.71 27.85
CA VAL A 320 17.17 4.69 27.97
C VAL A 320 17.71 5.87 27.15
N GLN A 321 18.07 6.96 27.84
CA GLN A 321 19.02 7.95 27.32
C GLN A 321 20.21 7.22 26.70
N PRO A 322 20.82 7.73 25.62
CA PRO A 322 21.91 7.05 24.93
C PRO A 322 23.18 7.01 25.80
N LEU A 323 23.20 6.10 26.77
CA LEU A 323 24.39 5.63 27.44
C LEU A 323 25.23 4.96 26.36
N VAL A 324 26.20 5.72 25.84
CA VAL A 324 27.13 5.24 24.82
C VAL A 324 27.83 4.03 25.43
N SER A 325 27.52 2.84 24.93
CA SER A 325 28.17 1.60 25.36
C SER A 325 29.66 1.73 25.04
N SER A 326 30.45 2.15 26.03
CA SER A 326 31.90 2.13 25.96
C SER A 326 32.30 0.71 25.63
N ALA A 327 32.90 0.50 24.46
CA ALA A 327 33.41 -0.80 24.07
C ALA A 327 34.33 -1.32 25.19
N PHE A 328 34.23 -2.62 25.48
CA PHE A 328 35.08 -3.21 26.51
C PHE A 328 36.56 -2.98 26.14
N ASP A 329 37.35 -2.53 27.11
CA ASP A 329 38.76 -2.25 26.88
C ASP A 329 39.57 -3.54 27.01
N TYR A 330 39.91 -4.15 25.87
CA TYR A 330 40.73 -5.35 25.82
C TYR A 330 42.24 -5.07 26.02
N THR A 331 42.65 -3.82 26.24
CA THR A 331 44.08 -3.52 26.45
C THR A 331 44.58 -4.13 27.77
N GLY A 332 45.78 -4.72 27.71
CA GLY A 332 46.36 -5.46 28.84
C GLY A 332 45.96 -6.94 28.92
N LEU A 333 45.04 -7.43 28.09
CA LEU A 333 44.72 -8.86 27.98
C LEU A 333 45.61 -9.58 26.95
N ASP A 334 45.82 -10.88 27.15
CA ASP A 334 46.47 -11.76 26.18
C ASP A 334 45.49 -12.16 25.05
N ARG A 335 46.04 -12.54 23.88
CA ARG A 335 45.22 -12.88 22.70
C ARG A 335 44.23 -14.04 22.96
N PRO A 336 44.64 -15.21 23.51
CA PRO A 336 43.69 -16.27 23.88
C PRO A 336 42.52 -15.80 24.75
N THR A 337 42.76 -14.94 25.75
CA THR A 337 41.68 -14.35 26.56
C THR A 337 40.76 -13.46 25.73
N VAL A 338 41.30 -12.59 24.86
CA VAL A 338 40.50 -11.72 23.97
C VAL A 338 39.69 -12.54 22.96
N ASP A 339 40.29 -13.55 22.35
CA ASP A 339 39.61 -14.47 21.41
C ASP A 339 38.46 -15.22 22.11
N THR A 340 38.66 -15.63 23.37
CA THR A 340 37.64 -16.28 24.21
C THR A 340 36.47 -15.34 24.55
N LEU A 341 36.77 -14.07 24.88
CA LEU A 341 35.74 -13.04 25.15
C LEU A 341 34.93 -12.74 23.88
N HIS A 342 35.58 -12.55 22.74
CA HIS A 342 34.91 -12.32 21.46
C HIS A 342 34.10 -13.53 20.95
N TRP A 343 34.44 -14.75 21.36
CA TRP A 343 33.57 -15.91 21.15
C TRP A 343 32.34 -15.84 22.06
N ALA A 344 32.52 -15.64 23.37
CA ALA A 344 31.41 -15.57 24.33
C ALA A 344 30.43 -14.41 24.03
N GLU A 345 30.93 -13.25 23.60
CA GLU A 345 30.13 -12.12 23.12
C GLU A 345 29.26 -12.49 21.92
N ARG A 346 29.80 -13.29 21.00
CA ARG A 346 29.10 -13.77 19.81
C ARG A 346 28.00 -14.75 20.20
N GLU A 347 28.32 -15.80 20.97
CA GLU A 347 27.33 -16.75 21.50
C GLU A 347 26.19 -16.05 22.26
N ILE A 348 26.49 -15.01 23.06
CA ILE A 348 25.49 -14.21 23.76
C ILE A 348 24.62 -13.40 22.79
N CYS A 349 25.17 -12.85 21.71
CA CYS A 349 24.39 -12.17 20.68
C CYS A 349 23.54 -13.15 19.86
N ASP A 350 24.09 -14.33 19.57
CA ASP A 350 23.47 -15.39 18.79
C ASP A 350 22.27 -15.94 19.55
N ALA A 351 22.46 -16.37 20.80
CA ALA A 351 21.38 -16.79 21.70
C ALA A 351 20.29 -15.73 21.91
N ARG A 352 20.60 -14.43 21.81
CA ARG A 352 19.62 -13.34 21.88
C ARG A 352 18.80 -13.19 20.60
N ARG A 353 19.41 -13.35 19.41
CA ARG A 353 18.68 -13.40 18.11
C ARG A 353 17.73 -14.60 18.11
N ASP A 354 18.29 -15.77 18.42
CA ASP A 354 17.61 -17.06 18.59
C ASP A 354 16.37 -16.98 19.51
N TYR A 355 16.53 -16.34 20.68
CA TYR A 355 15.46 -16.16 21.65
C TYR A 355 14.32 -15.31 21.08
N VAL A 356 14.63 -14.20 20.40
CA VAL A 356 13.60 -13.32 19.82
C VAL A 356 12.86 -14.01 18.68
N ALA A 357 13.56 -14.70 17.77
CA ALA A 357 12.93 -15.42 16.67
C ALA A 357 12.00 -16.54 17.17
N ARG A 358 12.49 -17.40 18.09
CA ARG A 358 11.66 -18.48 18.67
C ARG A 358 10.49 -17.96 19.50
N LEU A 359 10.67 -16.89 20.27
CA LEU A 359 9.60 -16.28 21.05
C LEU A 359 8.56 -15.62 20.14
N ALA A 360 8.98 -14.93 19.08
CA ALA A 360 8.09 -14.34 18.10
C ALA A 360 7.20 -15.41 17.44
N GLN A 361 7.79 -16.52 16.99
CA GLN A 361 7.02 -17.60 16.37
C GLN A 361 6.10 -18.33 17.37
N ALA A 362 6.51 -18.51 18.63
CA ALA A 362 5.64 -19.07 19.66
C ALA A 362 4.42 -18.18 19.95
N VAL A 363 4.62 -16.86 20.01
CA VAL A 363 3.53 -15.88 20.19
C VAL A 363 2.63 -15.82 18.94
N TYR A 364 3.19 -15.95 17.73
CA TYR A 364 2.43 -16.04 16.49
C TYR A 364 1.53 -17.27 16.43
N ILE A 365 2.05 -18.45 16.78
CA ILE A 365 1.25 -19.69 16.83
C ILE A 365 0.13 -19.58 17.85
N ALA A 366 0.39 -19.00 19.04
CA ALA A 366 -0.63 -18.78 20.06
C ALA A 366 -1.68 -17.73 19.65
N HIS A 367 -1.29 -16.71 18.87
CA HIS A 367 -2.21 -15.73 18.30
C HIS A 367 -3.08 -16.36 17.23
N ASP A 368 -2.51 -17.03 16.23
CA ASP A 368 -3.25 -17.69 15.14
C ASP A 368 -4.24 -18.75 15.66
N ALA A 369 -3.85 -19.52 16.68
CA ALA A 369 -4.74 -20.49 17.33
C ALA A 369 -5.92 -19.87 18.12
N LEU A 370 -5.79 -18.60 18.57
CA LEU A 370 -6.84 -17.88 19.31
C LEU A 370 -7.64 -16.89 18.44
N LEU A 371 -7.05 -16.44 17.34
CA LEU A 371 -7.57 -15.49 16.35
C LEU A 371 -7.44 -16.08 14.93
N PRO A 372 -8.04 -17.27 14.67
CA PRO A 372 -7.90 -17.94 13.38
C PRO A 372 -8.42 -17.05 12.25
N VAL A 373 -7.62 -16.91 11.19
CA VAL A 373 -8.04 -16.26 9.95
C VAL A 373 -9.30 -16.96 9.44
N ALA A 374 -10.34 -16.19 9.14
CA ALA A 374 -11.65 -16.75 8.80
C ALA A 374 -11.55 -17.70 7.58
N ASN A 375 -12.04 -18.92 7.76
CA ASN A 375 -12.25 -19.87 6.66
C ASN A 375 -13.16 -19.24 5.57
N CYS A 376 -13.12 -19.85 4.38
CA CYS A 376 -13.62 -19.33 3.11
C CYS A 376 -15.07 -18.79 3.09
N ASP A 377 -15.89 -19.11 4.08
CA ASP A 377 -17.32 -18.78 4.17
C ASP A 377 -17.62 -17.35 4.68
N GLY A 378 -16.61 -16.49 4.80
CA GLY A 378 -16.75 -15.04 4.95
C GLY A 378 -17.32 -14.52 6.27
N GLN A 379 -17.80 -15.40 7.17
CA GLN A 379 -18.32 -15.01 8.48
C GLN A 379 -17.21 -14.53 9.43
N ARG A 380 -16.87 -13.24 9.33
CA ARG A 380 -16.22 -12.49 10.42
C ARG A 380 -17.25 -12.29 11.56
N LEU A 381 -17.53 -13.37 12.30
CA LEU A 381 -18.34 -13.32 13.52
C LEU A 381 -17.75 -12.28 14.49
N ASN A 382 -18.60 -11.62 15.27
CA ASN A 382 -18.24 -10.46 16.10
C ASN A 382 -17.33 -10.81 17.33
N ASN A 383 -16.68 -11.97 17.33
CA ASN A 383 -15.88 -12.50 18.44
C ASN A 383 -14.48 -11.86 18.56
N ASN A 384 -14.00 -11.14 17.54
CA ASN A 384 -12.63 -10.57 17.49
C ASN A 384 -12.22 -9.87 18.80
N GLN A 385 -13.13 -9.11 19.42
CA GLN A 385 -12.84 -8.38 20.67
C GLN A 385 -12.72 -9.30 21.89
N HIS A 386 -13.37 -10.46 21.88
CA HIS A 386 -13.24 -11.48 22.93
C HIS A 386 -11.98 -12.32 22.74
N SER A 387 -11.67 -12.77 21.52
CA SER A 387 -10.45 -13.53 21.22
C SER A 387 -9.19 -12.68 21.43
N GLU A 388 -9.19 -11.41 21.03
CA GLU A 388 -8.11 -10.44 21.32
C GLU A 388 -7.88 -10.31 22.83
N LYS A 389 -8.96 -10.20 23.61
CA LYS A 389 -8.88 -10.14 25.08
C LYS A 389 -8.33 -11.44 25.68
N THR A 390 -8.74 -12.59 25.15
CA THR A 390 -8.23 -13.91 25.57
C THR A 390 -6.75 -14.08 25.25
N PHE A 391 -6.31 -13.63 24.07
CA PHE A 391 -4.89 -13.61 23.69
C PHE A 391 -4.07 -12.72 24.64
N ILE A 392 -4.52 -11.50 24.92
CA ILE A 392 -3.84 -10.59 25.87
C ILE A 392 -3.80 -11.20 27.29
N GLN A 393 -4.86 -11.88 27.73
CA GLN A 393 -4.88 -12.60 29.01
C GLN A 393 -3.91 -13.79 29.04
N TRP A 394 -3.80 -14.55 27.94
CA TRP A 394 -2.82 -15.61 27.79
C TRP A 394 -1.39 -15.05 27.82
N CYS A 395 -1.10 -13.98 27.08
CA CYS A 395 0.20 -13.29 27.13
C CYS A 395 0.57 -12.89 28.56
N ALA A 396 -0.35 -12.27 29.30
CA ALA A 396 -0.14 -11.91 30.70
C ALA A 396 0.16 -13.14 31.58
N SER A 397 -0.51 -14.29 31.34
CA SER A 397 -0.25 -15.53 32.09
C SER A 397 1.14 -16.13 31.86
N VAL A 398 1.75 -15.89 30.69
CA VAL A 398 3.14 -16.28 30.38
C VAL A 398 4.16 -15.16 30.62
N GLY A 399 3.76 -14.08 31.30
CA GLY A 399 4.65 -12.95 31.66
C GLY A 399 4.92 -11.95 30.53
N LEU A 400 4.23 -12.04 29.39
CA LEU A 400 4.36 -11.12 28.27
C LEU A 400 3.37 -9.95 28.41
N GLY A 401 3.92 -8.74 28.57
CA GLY A 401 3.13 -7.50 28.48
C GLY A 401 2.57 -7.29 27.08
N LYS A 402 1.37 -6.69 27.00
CA LYS A 402 0.60 -6.46 25.76
C LYS A 402 1.47 -5.98 24.60
N ASP A 403 2.17 -4.86 24.78
CA ASP A 403 2.90 -4.19 23.70
C ASP A 403 4.19 -4.93 23.31
N THR A 404 4.67 -5.85 24.15
CA THR A 404 5.72 -6.81 23.78
C THR A 404 5.16 -7.92 22.90
N ALA A 405 3.96 -8.43 23.18
CA ALA A 405 3.30 -9.42 22.33
C ALA A 405 3.06 -8.88 20.90
N TYR A 406 2.52 -7.67 20.73
CA TYR A 406 2.33 -7.11 19.38
C TYR A 406 3.64 -6.79 18.65
N ARG A 407 4.71 -6.39 19.36
CA ARG A 407 6.05 -6.23 18.75
C ARG A 407 6.63 -7.57 18.29
N LEU A 408 6.38 -8.65 19.04
CA LEU A 408 6.77 -10.01 18.66
C LEU A 408 5.93 -10.53 17.48
N LEU A 409 4.63 -10.24 17.42
CA LEU A 409 3.77 -10.55 16.27
C LEU A 409 4.20 -9.80 15.00
N GLN A 410 4.60 -8.53 15.13
CA GLN A 410 5.18 -7.74 14.04
C GLN A 410 6.46 -8.40 13.49
N VAL A 411 7.35 -8.86 14.38
CA VAL A 411 8.57 -9.60 13.98
C VAL A 411 8.23 -10.93 13.32
N ALA A 412 7.29 -11.70 13.86
CA ALA A 412 6.87 -12.97 13.26
C ALA A 412 6.19 -12.77 11.89
N ALA A 413 5.39 -11.71 11.72
CA ALA A 413 4.79 -11.38 10.43
C ALA A 413 5.84 -10.96 9.38
N LEU A 414 6.91 -10.28 9.80
CA LEU A 414 8.04 -9.97 8.91
C LEU A 414 8.80 -11.25 8.51
N LEU A 415 9.08 -12.15 9.46
CA LEU A 415 9.78 -13.42 9.19
C LEU A 415 8.95 -14.36 8.30
N ASN A 416 7.70 -14.65 8.69
CA ASN A 416 6.79 -15.51 7.92
C ASN A 416 6.35 -14.90 6.57
N GLY A 417 6.53 -13.58 6.39
CA GLY A 417 6.30 -12.83 5.15
C GLY A 417 7.57 -12.60 4.30
N SER A 418 8.60 -13.42 4.49
CA SER A 418 9.88 -13.33 3.78
C SER A 418 10.23 -14.64 3.06
N THR A 419 11.12 -14.58 2.07
CA THR A 419 11.68 -15.80 1.45
C THR A 419 12.61 -16.51 2.44
N PRO A 420 12.95 -17.80 2.24
CA PRO A 420 13.89 -18.51 3.12
C PRO A 420 15.29 -17.85 3.17
N GLU A 421 15.70 -17.18 2.09
CA GLU A 421 16.99 -16.46 2.01
C GLU A 421 16.92 -15.15 2.79
N GLU A 422 15.87 -14.35 2.58
CA GLU A 422 15.59 -13.15 3.38
C GLU A 422 15.40 -13.47 4.87
N GLN A 423 14.76 -14.60 5.20
CA GLN A 423 14.55 -15.04 6.57
C GLN A 423 15.89 -15.37 7.25
N ALA A 424 16.83 -16.02 6.56
CA ALA A 424 18.17 -16.26 7.09
C ALA A 424 18.93 -14.94 7.37
N VAL A 425 18.75 -13.91 6.52
CA VAL A 425 19.30 -12.57 6.75
C VAL A 425 18.63 -11.88 7.94
N LEU A 426 17.31 -11.98 8.07
CA LEU A 426 16.53 -11.39 9.17
C LEU A 426 16.77 -12.06 10.53
N GLU A 427 16.91 -13.39 10.57
CA GLU A 427 17.31 -14.12 11.78
C GLU A 427 18.78 -13.83 12.14
N ALA A 428 19.62 -13.53 11.15
CA ALA A 428 20.97 -13.01 11.38
C ALA A 428 21.00 -11.54 11.84
N ALA A 429 19.93 -10.76 11.68
CA ALA A 429 19.91 -9.35 12.05
C ALA A 429 19.98 -9.14 13.58
N SER A 430 20.55 -8.02 14.02
CA SER A 430 20.51 -7.64 15.44
C SER A 430 19.05 -7.44 15.91
N PRO A 431 18.67 -7.81 17.15
CA PRO A 431 17.28 -7.70 17.61
C PRO A 431 16.68 -6.29 17.47
N SER A 432 17.49 -5.24 17.70
CA SER A 432 17.06 -3.84 17.52
C SER A 432 16.74 -3.51 16.06
N LEU A 433 17.51 -4.05 15.11
CA LEU A 433 17.25 -3.89 13.67
C LEU A 433 15.98 -4.65 13.26
N LEU A 434 15.81 -5.88 13.74
CA LEU A 434 14.63 -6.70 13.49
C LEU A 434 13.35 -6.01 14.01
N TYR A 435 13.36 -5.50 15.24
CA TYR A 435 12.26 -4.68 15.79
C TYR A 435 12.08 -3.31 15.12
N ALA A 436 13.08 -2.79 14.39
CA ALA A 436 12.94 -1.56 13.63
C ALA A 436 12.26 -1.81 12.27
N ALA A 437 12.74 -2.82 11.53
CA ALA A 437 12.18 -3.24 10.24
C ALA A 437 10.74 -3.78 10.38
N ALA A 438 10.42 -4.47 11.48
CA ALA A 438 9.10 -5.06 11.71
C ALA A 438 7.97 -4.04 12.00
N LYS A 439 8.27 -2.76 12.23
CA LYS A 439 7.24 -1.76 12.56
C LYS A 439 6.33 -1.49 11.35
N PRO A 440 4.99 -1.38 11.55
CA PRO A 440 4.06 -1.03 10.46
C PRO A 440 4.28 0.39 9.90
N SER A 441 5.08 1.22 10.57
CA SER A 441 5.51 2.55 10.12
C SER A 441 6.94 2.58 9.55
N ALA A 442 7.53 1.42 9.25
CA ALA A 442 8.85 1.33 8.62
C ALA A 442 8.74 1.62 7.12
N PRO A 443 9.61 2.47 6.52
CA PRO A 443 9.61 2.69 5.08
C PRO A 443 9.94 1.39 4.34
N ALA A 444 9.10 0.97 3.38
CA ALA A 444 9.26 -0.29 2.67
C ALA A 444 10.65 -0.46 2.01
N GLN A 445 11.23 0.63 1.51
CA GLN A 445 12.59 0.67 0.95
C GLN A 445 13.66 0.22 1.97
N LEU A 446 13.52 0.62 3.24
CA LEU A 446 14.46 0.22 4.30
C LEU A 446 14.18 -1.19 4.83
N VAL A 447 12.92 -1.65 4.82
CA VAL A 447 12.60 -3.04 5.17
C VAL A 447 13.17 -3.99 4.12
N GLN A 448 13.08 -3.64 2.84
CA GLN A 448 13.64 -4.44 1.74
C GLN A 448 15.18 -4.46 1.78
N ALA A 449 15.83 -3.31 1.98
CA ALA A 449 17.29 -3.26 2.15
C ALA A 449 17.81 -3.95 3.43
N VAL A 450 16.95 -4.24 4.41
CA VAL A 450 17.28 -5.12 5.56
C VAL A 450 17.11 -6.60 5.18
N LYS A 451 16.05 -6.97 4.45
CA LYS A 451 15.84 -8.32 3.89
C LYS A 451 16.96 -8.76 2.95
N GLU A 452 17.44 -7.84 2.12
CA GLU A 452 18.50 -8.06 1.12
C GLU A 452 19.93 -8.04 1.74
N GLY A 453 20.06 -7.60 2.99
CA GLY A 453 21.33 -7.60 3.74
C GLY A 453 22.21 -6.35 3.56
N ASP A 454 21.82 -5.40 2.71
CA ASP A 454 22.51 -4.11 2.53
C ASP A 454 22.61 -3.31 3.85
N ILE A 455 21.55 -3.36 4.67
CA ILE A 455 21.50 -2.72 5.99
C ILE A 455 21.77 -3.78 7.07
N THR A 456 23.04 -3.97 7.43
CA THR A 456 23.45 -4.95 8.44
C THR A 456 23.35 -4.44 9.89
N THR A 457 23.28 -3.13 10.11
CA THR A 457 23.27 -2.53 11.47
C THR A 457 22.08 -1.61 11.73
N HIS A 458 21.60 -1.62 12.97
CA HIS A 458 20.56 -0.69 13.45
C HIS A 458 20.96 0.80 13.29
N LYS A 459 22.27 1.12 13.36
CA LYS A 459 22.75 2.49 13.12
C LYS A 459 22.55 2.91 11.66
N GLN A 460 22.96 2.09 10.69
CA GLN A 460 22.73 2.39 9.26
C GLN A 460 21.24 2.58 8.97
N TYR A 461 20.37 1.74 9.57
CA TYR A 461 18.91 1.90 9.46
C TYR A 461 18.43 3.26 10.00
N GLN A 462 18.92 3.69 11.17
CA GLN A 462 18.57 5.00 11.75
C GLN A 462 19.09 6.17 10.90
N ASP A 463 20.34 6.12 10.44
CA ASP A 463 20.96 7.15 9.61
C ASP A 463 20.24 7.29 8.25
N LEU A 464 19.75 6.18 7.67
CA LEU A 464 18.96 6.18 6.44
C LEU A 464 17.51 6.64 6.66
N LEU A 465 16.88 6.25 7.79
CA LEU A 465 15.54 6.70 8.16
C LEU A 465 15.49 8.22 8.42
N ALA A 466 16.54 8.78 9.01
CA ALA A 466 16.70 10.23 9.13
C ALA A 466 16.75 10.89 7.73
N ARG A 467 17.68 10.46 6.87
CA ARG A 467 17.84 11.01 5.51
C ARG A 467 16.58 10.90 4.63
N LEU A 468 15.73 9.88 4.83
CA LEU A 468 14.43 9.80 4.15
C LEU A 468 13.47 10.87 4.67
N ARG A 469 13.35 11.05 6.00
CA ARG A 469 12.51 12.09 6.60
C ARG A 469 12.98 13.50 6.25
N ASP A 470 14.29 13.73 6.24
CA ASP A 470 14.87 15.02 5.85
C ASP A 470 14.46 15.38 4.41
N LYS A 471 14.50 14.40 3.48
CA LYS A 471 14.05 14.55 2.09
C LYS A 471 12.54 14.67 1.96
N GLU A 472 11.75 13.93 2.74
CA GLU A 472 10.29 14.06 2.77
C GLU A 472 9.88 15.47 3.25
N GLN A 473 10.60 16.02 4.24
CA GLN A 473 10.41 17.37 4.73
C GLN A 473 10.88 18.44 3.73
N GLU A 474 12.04 18.25 3.07
CA GLU A 474 12.53 19.11 1.99
C GLU A 474 11.52 19.19 0.83
N LEU A 475 11.03 18.03 0.37
CA LEU A 475 10.00 17.93 -0.66
C LEU A 475 8.68 18.56 -0.21
N ALA A 476 8.30 18.44 1.06
CA ALA A 476 7.12 19.11 1.61
C ALA A 476 7.29 20.65 1.62
N SER A 477 8.46 21.18 1.98
CA SER A 477 8.72 22.62 1.92
C SER A 477 8.73 23.15 0.49
N VAL A 478 9.35 22.43 -0.47
CA VAL A 478 9.34 22.82 -1.90
C VAL A 478 7.93 22.75 -2.49
N GLN A 479 7.10 21.78 -2.08
CA GLN A 479 5.69 21.74 -2.48
C GLN A 479 4.85 22.87 -1.86
N GLN A 480 5.17 23.30 -0.63
CA GLN A 480 4.52 24.43 0.01
C GLN A 480 4.91 25.76 -0.67
N GLU A 481 6.19 25.97 -0.96
CA GLU A 481 6.71 27.13 -1.70
C GLU A 481 6.09 27.22 -3.10
N ALA A 482 6.15 26.14 -3.89
CA ALA A 482 5.53 26.07 -5.22
C ALA A 482 3.99 26.16 -5.23
N ALA A 483 3.33 26.01 -4.06
CA ALA A 483 1.90 26.28 -3.90
C ALA A 483 1.62 27.76 -3.54
N LEU A 484 2.54 28.43 -2.83
CA LEU A 484 2.49 29.88 -2.60
C LEU A 484 2.78 30.63 -3.91
N ASP A 485 3.86 30.30 -4.63
CA ASP A 485 4.20 30.89 -5.93
C ASP A 485 3.04 30.82 -6.92
N ARG A 486 2.38 29.66 -7.00
CA ARG A 486 1.22 29.45 -7.86
C ARG A 486 0.07 30.36 -7.47
N LYS A 487 -0.21 30.49 -6.17
CA LYS A 487 -1.27 31.37 -5.67
C LYS A 487 -0.94 32.84 -5.95
N GLU A 488 0.29 33.28 -5.74
CA GLU A 488 0.71 34.65 -6.07
C GLU A 488 0.60 34.93 -7.58
N GLN A 489 0.94 33.96 -8.43
CA GLN A 489 0.75 34.06 -9.87
C GLN A 489 -0.74 34.06 -10.28
N GLU A 490 -1.62 33.32 -9.57
CA GLU A 490 -3.07 33.35 -9.76
C GLU A 490 -3.69 34.69 -9.33
N ASP A 491 -3.30 35.22 -8.16
CA ASP A 491 -3.72 36.54 -7.66
C ASP A 491 -3.21 37.69 -8.56
N ALA A 492 -1.97 37.60 -9.06
CA ALA A 492 -1.41 38.54 -10.02
C ALA A 492 -2.12 38.51 -11.38
N ASN A 493 -2.47 37.32 -11.88
CA ASN A 493 -3.27 37.15 -13.10
C ASN A 493 -4.70 37.71 -12.91
N ALA A 494 -5.32 37.45 -11.76
CA ALA A 494 -6.63 38.03 -11.41
C ALA A 494 -6.58 39.56 -11.32
N ALA A 495 -5.49 40.14 -10.79
CA ALA A 495 -5.27 41.59 -10.80
C ALA A 495 -5.09 42.13 -12.23
N ALA A 496 -4.28 41.48 -13.07
CA ALA A 496 -4.09 41.88 -14.47
C ALA A 496 -5.40 41.84 -15.28
N LEU A 497 -6.23 40.81 -15.07
CA LEU A 497 -7.55 40.70 -15.70
C LEU A 497 -8.51 41.81 -15.25
N ARG A 498 -8.49 42.19 -13.96
CA ARG A 498 -9.25 43.34 -13.44
C ARG A 498 -8.78 44.64 -14.08
N TYR A 499 -7.47 44.91 -14.14
CA TYR A 499 -6.94 46.11 -14.78
C TYR A 499 -7.32 46.20 -16.26
N LYS A 500 -7.28 45.08 -16.99
CA LYS A 500 -7.75 45.02 -18.39
C LYS A 500 -9.24 45.35 -18.50
N ALA A 501 -10.10 44.72 -17.71
CA ALA A 501 -11.53 44.98 -17.72
C ALA A 501 -11.88 46.44 -17.37
N GLU A 502 -11.11 47.08 -16.47
CA GLU A 502 -11.27 48.52 -16.23
C GLU A 502 -10.78 49.40 -17.38
N ALA A 503 -9.70 49.03 -18.07
CA ALA A 503 -9.22 49.74 -19.24
C ALA A 503 -10.23 49.66 -20.41
N ASP A 504 -10.78 48.48 -20.65
CA ASP A 504 -11.85 48.26 -21.64
C ASP A 504 -13.10 49.11 -21.30
N ARG A 505 -13.50 49.17 -20.02
CA ARG A 505 -14.58 50.07 -19.55
C ARG A 505 -14.26 51.55 -19.79
N ARG A 506 -13.05 52.01 -19.43
CA ARG A 506 -12.61 53.41 -19.66
C ARG A 506 -12.63 53.77 -21.15
N ALA A 507 -12.24 52.85 -22.03
CA ALA A 507 -12.30 53.04 -23.48
C ALA A 507 -13.75 53.15 -24.00
N GLN A 508 -14.68 52.33 -23.50
CA GLN A 508 -16.10 52.42 -23.84
C GLN A 508 -16.73 53.74 -23.37
N ASP A 509 -16.43 54.17 -22.14
CA ASP A 509 -16.91 55.46 -21.61
C ASP A 509 -16.32 56.65 -22.41
N GLN A 510 -15.04 56.59 -22.81
CA GLN A 510 -14.45 57.59 -23.70
C GLN A 510 -15.19 57.66 -25.05
N GLN A 511 -15.39 56.52 -25.74
CA GLN A 511 -16.12 56.48 -27.02
C GLN A 511 -17.54 57.04 -26.88
N ARG A 512 -18.22 56.73 -25.78
CA ARG A 512 -19.56 57.26 -25.45
C ARG A 512 -19.54 58.78 -25.23
N LEU A 513 -18.52 59.31 -24.54
CA LEU A 513 -18.36 60.75 -24.33
C LEU A 513 -18.03 61.47 -25.65
N GLU A 514 -17.12 60.94 -26.45
CA GLU A 514 -16.80 61.47 -27.79
C GLU A 514 -18.04 61.50 -28.70
N GLY A 515 -18.88 60.45 -28.68
CA GLY A 515 -20.14 60.43 -29.42
C GLY A 515 -21.11 61.53 -28.97
N ARG A 516 -21.21 61.77 -27.65
CA ARG A 516 -22.00 62.87 -27.09
C ARG A 516 -21.44 64.25 -27.47
N ILE A 517 -20.12 64.43 -27.44
CA ILE A 517 -19.46 65.68 -27.85
C ILE A 517 -19.76 65.97 -29.33
N LYS A 518 -19.55 64.99 -30.23
CA LYS A 518 -19.85 65.11 -31.66
C LYS A 518 -21.33 65.45 -31.92
N SER A 519 -22.25 64.90 -31.13
CA SER A 519 -23.68 65.21 -31.20
C SER A 519 -24.01 66.63 -30.70
N LEU A 520 -23.42 67.08 -29.59
CA LEU A 520 -23.61 68.43 -29.06
C LEU A 520 -22.99 69.50 -29.97
N GLU A 521 -21.83 69.23 -30.58
CA GLU A 521 -21.23 70.09 -31.59
C GLU A 521 -22.13 70.24 -32.83
N ALA A 522 -22.76 69.16 -33.29
CA ALA A 522 -23.69 69.21 -34.41
C ALA A 522 -24.92 70.09 -34.07
N GLN A 523 -25.50 69.91 -32.88
CA GLN A 523 -26.62 70.71 -32.38
C GLN A 523 -26.25 72.19 -32.20
N ALA A 524 -25.05 72.49 -31.70
CA ALA A 524 -24.55 73.85 -31.58
C ALA A 524 -24.42 74.53 -32.95
N ARG A 525 -23.77 73.86 -33.92
CA ARG A 525 -23.63 74.37 -35.31
C ARG A 525 -24.99 74.55 -36.00
N GLU A 526 -25.98 73.72 -35.68
CA GLU A 526 -27.35 73.88 -36.20
C GLU A 526 -28.07 75.09 -35.55
N ALA A 527 -27.97 75.24 -34.23
CA ALA A 527 -28.49 76.40 -33.52
C ALA A 527 -27.85 77.72 -34.01
N GLU A 528 -26.54 77.72 -34.30
CA GLU A 528 -25.83 78.87 -34.90
C GLU A 528 -26.39 79.24 -36.28
N ARG A 529 -26.62 78.27 -37.17
CA ARG A 529 -27.27 78.52 -38.48
C ARG A 529 -28.68 79.08 -38.32
N ASN A 530 -29.46 78.51 -37.40
CA ASN A 530 -30.82 78.96 -37.13
C ASN A 530 -30.84 80.40 -36.57
N LEU A 531 -29.89 80.76 -35.70
CA LEU A 531 -29.69 82.12 -35.22
C LEU A 531 -29.20 83.08 -36.32
N ALA A 532 -28.36 82.63 -37.26
CA ALA A 532 -27.94 83.43 -38.41
C ALA A 532 -29.14 83.73 -39.34
N GLY A 533 -29.89 82.70 -39.75
CA GLY A 533 -31.10 82.87 -40.55
C GLY A 533 -32.17 83.73 -39.86
N ALA A 534 -32.33 83.62 -38.54
CA ALA A 534 -33.22 84.50 -37.78
C ALA A 534 -32.76 85.97 -37.77
N ARG A 535 -31.45 86.24 -37.69
CA ARG A 535 -30.87 87.60 -37.78
C ARG A 535 -31.05 88.19 -39.18
N GLU A 536 -30.87 87.40 -40.23
CA GLU A 536 -31.13 87.79 -41.62
C GLU A 536 -32.61 88.09 -41.84
N ALA A 537 -33.50 87.20 -41.38
CA ALA A 537 -34.95 87.38 -41.47
C ALA A 537 -35.43 88.64 -40.71
N LEU A 538 -34.88 88.92 -39.52
CA LEU A 538 -35.15 90.13 -38.75
C LEU A 538 -34.66 91.39 -39.49
N THR A 539 -33.47 91.34 -40.10
CA THR A 539 -32.90 92.46 -40.87
C THR A 539 -33.74 92.75 -42.12
N ALA A 540 -34.15 91.70 -42.84
CA ALA A 540 -35.07 91.81 -43.96
C ALA A 540 -36.47 92.27 -43.54
N ALA A 541 -36.94 91.92 -42.33
CA ALA A 541 -38.21 92.38 -41.78
C ALA A 541 -38.18 93.88 -41.43
N LYS A 542 -37.11 94.37 -40.80
CA LYS A 542 -36.89 95.81 -40.57
C LYS A 542 -36.91 96.57 -41.90
N ALA A 543 -36.07 96.18 -42.85
CA ALA A 543 -36.01 96.81 -44.18
C ALA A 543 -37.34 96.75 -44.96
N ARG A 544 -38.22 95.77 -44.71
CA ARG A 544 -39.61 95.79 -45.23
C ARG A 544 -40.47 96.81 -44.50
N GLY A 545 -40.42 96.86 -43.18
CA GLY A 545 -41.16 97.83 -42.35
C GLY A 545 -40.78 99.27 -42.65
N ASP A 546 -39.50 99.55 -42.84
CA ASP A 546 -39.01 100.90 -43.15
C ASP A 546 -39.49 101.34 -44.54
N ARG A 547 -39.42 100.47 -45.57
CA ARG A 547 -40.05 100.71 -46.89
C ARG A 547 -41.57 100.86 -46.86
N TRP A 548 -42.25 100.37 -45.83
CA TRP A 548 -43.68 100.60 -45.64
C TRP A 548 -43.96 101.96 -44.99
N LYS A 549 -43.09 102.45 -44.09
CA LYS A 549 -43.15 103.83 -43.56
C LYS A 549 -42.91 104.85 -44.65
N GLU A 550 -41.83 104.70 -45.42
CA GLU A 550 -41.49 105.58 -46.56
C GLU A 550 -42.68 105.73 -47.53
N LYS A 551 -43.40 104.63 -47.79
CA LYS A 551 -44.62 104.63 -48.61
C LYS A 551 -45.83 105.26 -47.93
N ALA A 552 -46.01 105.05 -46.63
CA ALA A 552 -47.10 105.68 -45.88
C ALA A 552 -46.91 107.20 -45.81
N GLU A 553 -45.71 107.66 -45.47
CA GLU A 553 -45.32 109.08 -45.44
C GLU A 553 -45.46 109.72 -46.83
N ALA A 554 -45.08 109.02 -47.91
CA ALA A 554 -45.27 109.50 -49.28
C ALA A 554 -46.76 109.59 -49.69
N LEU A 555 -47.60 108.63 -49.26
CA LEU A 555 -49.05 108.66 -49.52
C LEU A 555 -49.76 109.73 -48.67
N GLU A 556 -49.32 109.96 -47.45
CA GLU A 556 -49.81 111.04 -46.57
C GLU A 556 -49.44 112.42 -47.15
N ALA A 557 -48.19 112.60 -47.60
CA ALA A 557 -47.76 113.81 -48.31
C ALA A 557 -48.52 114.02 -49.63
N GLN A 558 -48.88 112.94 -50.35
CA GLN A 558 -49.72 113.01 -51.54
C GLN A 558 -51.18 113.38 -51.21
N ALA A 559 -51.74 112.86 -50.10
CA ALA A 559 -53.08 113.20 -49.64
C ALA A 559 -53.19 114.62 -49.06
N ALA A 560 -52.08 115.18 -48.56
CA ALA A 560 -51.97 116.56 -48.10
C ALA A 560 -51.79 117.59 -49.23
N ALA A 561 -51.63 117.16 -50.48
CA ALA A 561 -51.53 118.06 -51.63
C ALA A 561 -52.88 118.70 -51.98
N PRO A 562 -52.94 120.02 -52.28
CA PRO A 562 -54.19 120.70 -52.60
C PRO A 562 -54.79 120.19 -53.93
N ALA A 563 -56.12 120.03 -53.95
CA ALA A 563 -56.84 119.58 -55.15
C ALA A 563 -56.73 120.61 -56.29
N ILE A 564 -56.44 120.13 -57.50
CA ILE A 564 -56.33 120.97 -58.70
C ILE A 564 -57.73 121.26 -59.25
N GLU A 565 -58.06 122.53 -59.45
CA GLU A 565 -59.33 122.93 -60.06
C GLU A 565 -59.46 122.44 -61.50
N ALA A 566 -60.48 121.63 -61.78
CA ALA A 566 -60.83 121.22 -63.13
C ALA A 566 -61.49 122.38 -63.88
N LYS A 567 -60.68 123.17 -64.61
CA LYS A 567 -61.15 124.36 -65.32
C LYS A 567 -61.90 124.00 -66.60
N VAL A 568 -63.23 124.19 -66.58
CA VAL A 568 -64.08 124.23 -67.78
C VAL A 568 -63.65 125.40 -68.66
N ILE A 569 -63.53 125.16 -69.97
CA ILE A 569 -63.34 126.15 -71.03
C ILE A 569 -64.22 125.73 -72.21
N ASP A 570 -64.93 126.68 -72.81
CA ASP A 570 -66.06 126.45 -73.70
C ASP A 570 -65.70 126.07 -75.15
N PRO A 571 -66.61 125.41 -75.89
CA PRO A 571 -66.39 124.95 -77.26
C PRO A 571 -66.87 125.95 -78.33
N GLU A 572 -66.16 127.06 -78.54
CA GLU A 572 -66.42 127.95 -79.69
C GLU A 572 -65.14 128.58 -80.28
N GLU A 573 -64.44 127.82 -81.13
CA GLU A 573 -63.75 128.34 -82.31
C GLU A 573 -63.51 127.21 -83.32
N VAL A 574 -63.99 127.39 -84.56
CA VAL A 574 -63.83 126.42 -85.67
C VAL A 574 -63.63 127.18 -86.98
N GLU A 575 -62.40 127.15 -87.51
CA GLU A 575 -62.07 127.33 -88.93
C GLU A 575 -60.76 126.58 -89.27
#